data_AF-A0A7V7MLA4-F1
#
_entry.id   AF-A0A7V7MLA4-F1
#
_cell.length_a   1.000
_cell.length_b   1.000
_cell.length_c   1.000
_cell.angle_alpha   90.00
_cell.angle_beta   90.00
_cell.angle_gamma   90.00
#
_symmetry.space_group_name_H-M   'P 1'
#
loop_
_entity.id
_entity.type
_entity.pdbx_description
1 polymer ?
#
loop_
_entity_poly.entity_id
_entity_poly.type
_entity_poly.pdbx_seq_one_letter_code
_entity_poly.pdbx_strand_id
1 'polypeptide(L)'
;MAGCIGLSIALVLSLAGSGAILPAQEPAAPGSDSGRLSLHRAKQQQALNSLRERMAAPQPADPSWRRLCYGSLTYLDQLETAELVQEVDRGWHSLVSEGGDVGLANWLLYRRRHDLALPANASEVEDLANLGPNAALELCLAFWGESRWQEAKSGFRQALAKYPQEDRLRQNLLWLQRSPPPYVSLEGSSRHLALNVLAARQAHP
;
A
#
# COMPACT_ATOMS: atom_id res chain seq x y z
N MET A 1 31.50 -36.84 -2.18
CA MET A 1 32.79 -37.23 -2.81
C MET A 1 32.98 -36.38 -4.05
N ALA A 2 34.19 -35.80 -4.21
CA ALA A 2 34.67 -34.91 -5.29
C ALA A 2 33.97 -33.53 -5.40
N GLY A 3 34.60 -32.36 -5.30
CA GLY A 3 36.03 -31.99 -5.28
C GLY A 3 36.43 -31.29 -6.59
N CYS A 4 36.74 -29.98 -6.50
CA CYS A 4 37.55 -29.14 -7.41
C CYS A 4 37.62 -27.75 -6.72
N ILE A 5 38.62 -27.37 -5.91
CA ILE A 5 40.04 -27.04 -6.18
C ILE A 5 40.23 -26.14 -7.42
N GLY A 6 40.68 -24.92 -7.15
CA GLY A 6 41.24 -23.97 -8.11
C GLY A 6 42.02 -22.87 -7.38
N LEU A 7 43.22 -23.22 -6.90
CA LEU A 7 44.27 -22.27 -6.49
C LEU A 7 44.68 -21.40 -7.67
N SER A 8 45.09 -20.14 -7.42
CA SER A 8 46.43 -19.67 -7.81
C SER A 8 46.84 -18.38 -7.10
N ILE A 9 48.06 -18.46 -6.58
CA ILE A 9 48.88 -17.47 -5.89
C ILE A 9 49.61 -16.63 -6.93
N ALA A 10 49.80 -15.33 -6.69
CA ALA A 10 51.06 -14.65 -7.02
C ALA A 10 51.21 -13.34 -6.25
N LEU A 11 52.26 -13.32 -5.43
CA LEU A 11 52.84 -12.23 -4.67
C LEU A 11 53.97 -11.61 -5.50
N VAL A 12 54.05 -10.29 -5.64
CA VAL A 12 55.33 -9.57 -5.84
C VAL A 12 55.26 -8.17 -5.20
N LEU A 13 56.22 -7.92 -4.31
CA LEU A 13 56.55 -6.65 -3.67
C LEU A 13 57.16 -5.64 -4.66
N SER A 14 56.98 -4.34 -4.41
CA SER A 14 58.14 -3.44 -4.37
C SER A 14 57.87 -2.16 -3.57
N LEU A 15 58.87 -1.79 -2.77
CA LEU A 15 58.99 -0.63 -1.89
C LEU A 15 59.53 0.59 -2.65
N ALA A 16 58.98 1.76 -2.35
CA ALA A 16 59.61 3.10 -2.25
C ALA A 16 58.45 4.11 -2.37
N GLY A 17 58.15 5.00 -1.43
CA GLY A 17 59.04 5.84 -0.66
C GLY A 17 58.72 7.29 -1.05
N SER A 18 58.08 8.05 -0.17
CA SER A 18 58.17 9.53 -0.01
C SER A 18 56.98 10.02 0.81
N GLY A 19 57.27 10.85 1.80
CA GLY A 19 56.31 11.33 2.77
C GLY A 19 55.39 12.45 2.28
N ALA A 20 54.52 12.85 3.20
CA ALA A 20 53.54 13.93 3.13
C ALA A 20 52.39 13.60 2.14
N ILE A 21 51.11 13.75 2.46
CA ILE A 21 50.40 14.73 3.28
C ILE A 21 49.13 14.00 3.74
N LEU A 22 48.76 14.07 5.03
CA LEU A 22 47.42 13.66 5.48
C LEU A 22 46.40 14.46 4.65
N PRO A 23 45.48 13.84 3.90
CA PRO A 23 44.47 14.62 3.20
C PRO A 23 43.71 15.41 4.27
N ALA A 24 43.74 16.73 4.13
CA ALA A 24 42.90 17.61 4.93
C ALA A 24 41.47 17.08 4.82
N GLN A 25 40.86 16.72 5.95
CA GLN A 25 39.44 16.47 6.01
C GLN A 25 38.76 17.74 5.50
N GLU A 26 38.26 17.70 4.27
CA GLU A 26 37.33 18.70 3.78
C GLU A 26 36.21 18.78 4.82
N PRO A 27 35.89 19.97 5.34
CA PRO A 27 34.72 20.14 6.19
C PRO A 27 33.51 19.70 5.35
N ALA A 28 32.85 18.63 5.81
CA ALA A 28 31.69 18.05 5.13
C ALA A 28 30.73 19.18 4.73
N ALA A 29 30.45 19.28 3.43
CA ALA A 29 29.53 20.27 2.90
C ALA A 29 28.21 20.24 3.70
N PRO A 30 27.64 21.40 4.05
CA PRO A 30 26.37 21.46 4.77
C PRO A 30 25.28 20.87 3.87
N GLY A 31 24.91 19.62 4.16
CA GLY A 31 23.96 18.86 3.35
C GLY A 31 24.42 17.48 2.90
N SER A 32 25.42 16.87 3.55
CA SER A 32 25.78 15.47 3.28
C SER A 32 24.54 14.56 3.36
N ASP A 33 24.37 13.67 2.39
CA ASP A 33 23.23 12.73 2.32
C ASP A 33 23.08 11.91 3.62
N SER A 34 24.19 11.71 4.35
CA SER A 34 24.22 11.12 5.68
C SER A 34 23.33 11.86 6.70
N GLY A 35 23.32 13.21 6.68
CA GLY A 35 22.48 14.04 7.56
C GLY A 35 21.00 14.00 7.20
N ARG A 36 20.66 13.86 5.91
CA ARG A 36 19.27 13.72 5.46
C ARG A 36 18.71 12.35 5.80
N LEU A 37 19.51 11.30 5.61
CA LEU A 37 19.16 9.93 5.96
C LEU A 37 18.98 9.76 7.48
N SER A 38 19.83 10.39 8.30
CA SER A 38 19.71 10.33 9.76
C SER A 38 18.45 11.06 10.26
N LEU A 39 18.13 12.24 9.70
CA LEU A 39 16.91 12.96 10.02
C LEU A 39 15.65 12.17 9.62
N HIS A 40 15.67 11.54 8.45
CA HIS A 40 14.55 10.72 7.99
C HIS A 40 14.31 9.52 8.91
N ARG A 41 15.37 8.79 9.29
CA ARG A 41 15.29 7.68 10.25
C ARG A 41 14.80 8.15 11.63
N ALA A 42 15.25 9.32 12.10
CA ALA A 42 14.80 9.87 13.37
C ALA A 42 13.29 10.17 13.36
N LYS A 43 12.77 10.76 12.26
CA LYS A 43 11.33 11.01 12.09
C LYS A 43 10.51 9.72 12.02
N GLN A 44 11.00 8.72 11.30
CA GLN A 44 10.38 7.40 11.24
C GLN A 44 10.29 6.76 12.64
N GLN A 45 11.40 6.75 13.38
CA GLN A 45 11.42 6.17 14.72
C GLN A 45 10.49 6.92 15.68
N GLN A 46 10.45 8.26 15.60
CA GLN A 46 9.54 9.07 16.39
C GLN A 46 8.07 8.73 16.08
N ALA A 47 7.70 8.61 14.80
CA ALA A 47 6.36 8.25 14.38
C ALA A 47 5.97 6.85 14.87
N LEU A 48 6.88 5.88 14.77
CA LEU A 48 6.67 4.52 15.26
C LEU A 48 6.48 4.48 16.78
N ASN A 49 7.34 5.17 17.55
CA ASN A 49 7.22 5.24 19.00
C ASN A 49 5.88 5.89 19.41
N SER A 50 5.52 6.99 18.75
CA SER A 50 4.25 7.68 18.99
C SER A 50 3.04 6.79 18.69
N LEU A 51 3.12 5.98 17.62
CA LEU A 51 2.07 5.01 17.30
C LEU A 51 1.98 3.94 18.38
N ARG A 52 3.11 3.34 18.79
CA ARG A 52 3.17 2.31 19.85
C ARG A 52 2.59 2.80 21.17
N GLU A 53 2.96 4.00 21.60
CA GLU A 53 2.41 4.63 22.81
C GLU A 53 0.89 4.76 22.74
N ARG A 54 0.36 5.22 21.60
CA ARG A 54 -1.09 5.32 21.38
C ARG A 54 -1.80 3.96 21.29
N MET A 55 -1.10 2.93 20.80
CA MET A 55 -1.63 1.56 20.73
C MET A 55 -1.58 0.83 22.06
N ALA A 56 -0.77 1.28 23.03
CA ALA A 56 -0.74 0.69 24.38
C ALA A 56 -2.06 0.90 25.15
N ALA A 57 -2.77 1.99 24.87
CA ALA A 57 -4.10 2.27 25.40
C ALA A 57 -5.00 2.87 24.30
N PRO A 58 -5.58 2.03 23.41
CA PRO A 58 -6.38 2.52 22.30
C PRO A 58 -7.63 3.27 22.75
N GLN A 59 -7.89 4.43 22.12
CA GLN A 59 -9.09 5.24 22.37
C GLN A 59 -9.82 5.49 21.04
N PRO A 60 -10.42 4.45 20.44
CA PRO A 60 -10.96 4.54 19.09
C PRO A 60 -12.15 5.50 18.97
N ALA A 61 -12.84 5.77 20.08
CA ALA A 61 -13.92 6.76 20.21
C ALA A 61 -13.43 8.22 20.22
N ASP A 62 -12.17 8.50 20.56
CA ASP A 62 -11.65 9.87 20.63
C ASP A 62 -11.23 10.39 19.23
N PRO A 63 -11.88 11.45 18.70
CA PRO A 63 -11.52 12.02 17.40
C PRO A 63 -10.06 12.51 17.32
N SER A 64 -9.49 12.98 18.44
CA SER A 64 -8.11 13.48 18.48
C SER A 64 -7.12 12.34 18.37
N TRP A 65 -7.30 11.28 19.17
CA TRP A 65 -6.55 10.03 19.04
C TRP A 65 -6.63 9.47 17.61
N ARG A 66 -7.83 9.40 17.02
CA ARG A 66 -8.03 8.91 15.64
C ARG A 66 -7.21 9.72 14.63
N ARG A 67 -7.28 11.06 14.71
CA ARG A 67 -6.53 11.95 13.81
C ARG A 67 -5.02 11.74 13.91
N LEU A 68 -4.50 11.63 15.13
CA LEU A 68 -3.07 11.43 15.39
C LEU A 68 -2.60 10.05 14.92
N CYS A 69 -3.36 9.00 15.20
CA CYS A 69 -3.09 7.66 14.69
C CYS A 69 -3.10 7.61 13.16
N TYR A 70 -4.12 8.19 12.53
CA TYR A 70 -4.23 8.26 11.08
C TYR A 70 -3.01 8.95 10.43
N GLY A 71 -2.57 10.07 10.99
CA GLY A 71 -1.38 10.79 10.52
C GLY A 71 -0.12 9.95 10.61
N SER A 72 0.10 9.24 11.74
CA SER A 72 1.24 8.34 11.89
C SER A 72 1.18 7.16 10.93
N LEU A 73 0.01 6.53 10.78
CA LEU A 73 -0.15 5.36 9.92
C LEU A 73 0.05 5.71 8.44
N THR A 74 -0.46 6.85 7.99
CA THR A 74 -0.30 7.29 6.60
C THR A 74 1.16 7.64 6.29
N TYR A 75 1.87 8.22 7.26
CA TYR A 75 3.30 8.49 7.12
C TYR A 75 4.13 7.19 7.09
N LEU A 76 3.81 6.23 7.97
CA LEU A 76 4.52 4.95 8.07
C LEU A 76 4.17 3.98 6.93
N ASP A 77 2.97 4.05 6.33
CA ASP A 77 2.54 3.25 5.17
C ASP A 77 3.47 3.43 3.97
N GLN A 78 4.05 4.61 3.81
CA GLN A 78 4.97 4.93 2.72
C GLN A 78 6.36 4.29 2.90
N LEU A 79 6.62 3.62 4.03
CA LEU A 79 7.92 3.10 4.40
C LEU A 79 7.93 1.57 4.34
N GLU A 80 8.53 1.02 3.29
CA GLU A 80 8.60 -0.42 3.01
C GLU A 80 9.63 -1.13 3.89
N THR A 81 9.31 -1.36 5.17
CA THR A 81 10.13 -2.19 6.05
C THR A 81 9.29 -3.27 6.72
N ALA A 82 9.75 -4.52 6.66
CA ALA A 82 9.02 -5.67 7.17
C ALA A 82 8.63 -5.54 8.66
N GLU A 83 9.47 -4.88 9.46
CA GLU A 83 9.20 -4.61 10.89
C GLU A 83 8.02 -3.66 11.11
N LEU A 84 7.81 -2.70 10.21
CA LEU A 84 6.70 -1.74 10.31
C LEU A 84 5.38 -2.37 9.94
N VAL A 85 5.37 -3.36 9.05
CA VAL A 85 4.14 -3.90 8.46
C VAL A 85 3.18 -4.40 9.55
N GLN A 86 3.67 -5.13 10.54
CA GLN A 86 2.83 -5.66 11.62
C GLN A 86 2.27 -4.56 12.54
N GLU A 87 3.07 -3.53 12.84
CA GLU A 87 2.66 -2.44 13.73
C GLU A 87 1.65 -1.51 13.05
N VAL A 88 1.88 -1.22 11.76
CA VAL A 88 0.97 -0.41 10.96
C VAL A 88 -0.34 -1.16 10.71
N ASP A 89 -0.31 -2.46 10.42
CA ASP A 89 -1.50 -3.30 10.30
C ASP A 89 -2.33 -3.29 11.59
N ARG A 90 -1.69 -3.49 12.75
CA ARG A 90 -2.35 -3.42 14.07
C ARG A 90 -2.96 -2.05 14.33
N GLY A 91 -2.27 -0.97 13.94
CA GLY A 91 -2.76 0.38 14.11
C GLY A 91 -3.99 0.67 13.24
N TRP A 92 -3.98 0.24 11.98
CA TRP A 92 -5.16 0.30 11.11
C TRP A 92 -6.32 -0.52 11.67
N HIS A 93 -6.07 -1.75 12.09
CA HIS A 93 -7.09 -2.60 12.73
C HIS A 93 -7.71 -1.91 13.95
N SER A 94 -6.90 -1.25 14.78
CA SER A 94 -7.39 -0.52 15.96
C SER A 94 -8.30 0.65 15.61
N LEU A 95 -8.03 1.37 14.51
CA LEU A 95 -8.90 2.46 14.02
C LEU A 95 -10.26 1.97 13.48
N VAL A 96 -10.32 0.72 13.03
CA VAL A 96 -11.54 0.10 12.46
C VAL A 96 -12.54 -0.30 13.53
N SER A 97 -12.11 -0.50 14.78
CA SER A 97 -12.94 -1.04 15.89
C SER A 97 -14.25 -0.30 16.19
N GLU A 98 -14.39 0.99 15.80
CA GLU A 98 -15.65 1.76 15.93
C GLU A 98 -16.56 1.73 14.68
N GLY A 99 -16.22 0.94 13.66
CA GLY A 99 -17.15 0.65 12.55
C GLY A 99 -17.27 1.76 11.48
N GLY A 100 -16.23 2.55 11.25
CA GLY A 100 -16.24 3.59 10.21
C GLY A 100 -15.87 3.07 8.81
N ASP A 101 -16.73 3.33 7.81
CA ASP A 101 -16.52 2.95 6.40
C ASP A 101 -15.13 3.34 5.86
N VAL A 102 -14.72 4.60 6.07
CA VAL A 102 -13.42 5.12 5.61
C VAL A 102 -12.25 4.44 6.33
N GLY A 103 -12.38 4.14 7.62
CA GLY A 103 -11.34 3.45 8.38
C GLY A 103 -11.11 2.04 7.86
N LEU A 104 -12.21 1.31 7.62
CA LEU A 104 -12.16 -0.04 7.06
C LEU A 104 -11.62 -0.04 5.62
N ALA A 105 -12.05 0.89 4.78
CA ALA A 105 -11.53 1.05 3.43
C ALA A 105 -10.01 1.26 3.41
N ASN A 106 -9.50 2.14 4.28
CA ASN A 106 -8.05 2.40 4.38
C ASN A 106 -7.28 1.18 4.86
N TRP A 107 -7.83 0.41 5.81
CA TRP A 107 -7.20 -0.83 6.26
C TRP A 107 -7.16 -1.90 5.15
N LEU A 108 -8.24 -2.08 4.40
CA LEU A 108 -8.28 -3.00 3.25
C LEU A 108 -7.29 -2.57 2.16
N LEU A 109 -7.24 -1.28 1.84
CA LEU A 109 -6.27 -0.71 0.91
C LEU A 109 -4.83 -0.96 1.36
N TYR A 110 -4.55 -0.74 2.64
CA TYR A 110 -3.24 -1.01 3.25
C TYR A 110 -2.85 -2.48 3.05
N ARG A 111 -3.69 -3.42 3.49
CA ARG A 111 -3.39 -4.85 3.36
C ARG A 111 -3.12 -5.26 1.91
N ARG A 112 -3.91 -4.75 0.96
CA ARG A 112 -3.73 -5.00 -0.48
C ARG A 112 -2.41 -4.45 -1.03
N ARG A 113 -1.92 -3.29 -0.56
CA ARG A 113 -0.64 -2.72 -1.02
C ARG A 113 0.57 -3.50 -0.53
N HIS A 114 0.43 -4.18 0.60
CA HIS A 114 1.51 -4.91 1.26
C HIS A 114 1.37 -6.43 1.13
N ASP A 115 0.56 -6.90 0.17
CA ASP A 115 0.28 -8.32 -0.10
C ASP A 115 -0.10 -9.13 1.17
N LEU A 116 -0.78 -8.48 2.11
CA LEU A 116 -1.28 -9.11 3.33
C LEU A 116 -2.61 -9.78 3.03
N ALA A 117 -2.77 -11.01 3.53
CA ALA A 117 -4.02 -11.76 3.42
C ALA A 117 -5.19 -10.90 3.89
N LEU A 118 -6.32 -10.90 3.19
CA LEU A 118 -7.51 -10.22 3.70
C LEU A 118 -7.92 -10.79 5.08
N PRO A 119 -8.61 -10.00 5.92
CA PRO A 119 -9.13 -10.49 7.20
C PRO A 119 -9.88 -11.82 6.98
N ALA A 120 -9.78 -12.80 7.89
CA ALA A 120 -10.46 -14.09 7.69
C ALA A 120 -11.99 -13.90 7.61
N ASN A 121 -12.49 -12.93 8.35
CA ASN A 121 -13.84 -12.41 8.27
C ASN A 121 -14.06 -11.46 7.08
N ALA A 122 -13.20 -11.44 6.06
CA ALA A 122 -13.44 -10.72 4.82
C ALA A 122 -14.24 -11.58 3.83
N SER A 123 -14.03 -12.90 3.86
CA SER A 123 -14.92 -13.90 3.27
C SER A 123 -16.20 -14.08 4.09
N GLU A 124 -16.11 -13.92 5.41
CA GLU A 124 -17.26 -13.78 6.33
C GLU A 124 -17.54 -12.30 6.66
N VAL A 125 -17.28 -11.36 5.72
CA VAL A 125 -18.01 -10.08 5.80
C VAL A 125 -19.40 -10.48 5.35
N GLU A 126 -20.13 -11.14 6.25
CA GLU A 126 -21.47 -11.69 6.00
C GLU A 126 -22.45 -10.60 5.65
N ASP A 127 -22.04 -9.34 5.68
CA ASP A 127 -22.77 -8.28 5.04
C ASP A 127 -21.82 -7.31 4.32
N LEU A 128 -21.45 -7.62 3.06
CA LEU A 128 -21.33 -6.57 2.04
C LEU A 128 -22.52 -5.59 2.14
N ALA A 129 -23.68 -6.11 2.56
CA ALA A 129 -24.87 -5.36 2.93
C ALA A 129 -24.71 -4.38 4.12
N ASN A 130 -23.66 -4.47 4.94
CA ASN A 130 -23.37 -3.60 6.09
C ASN A 130 -22.14 -2.73 5.85
N LEU A 131 -21.31 -3.07 4.87
CA LEU A 131 -20.23 -2.19 4.44
C LEU A 131 -20.78 -0.88 3.88
N GLY A 132 -20.07 0.21 4.16
CA GLY A 132 -20.22 1.46 3.43
C GLY A 132 -19.63 1.37 2.02
N PRO A 133 -19.84 2.40 1.18
CA PRO A 133 -19.43 2.36 -0.22
C PRO A 133 -17.90 2.30 -0.41
N ASN A 134 -17.11 2.90 0.50
CA ASN A 134 -15.65 2.90 0.36
C ASN A 134 -15.06 1.54 0.72
N ALA A 135 -15.51 0.94 1.82
CA ALA A 135 -15.07 -0.38 2.25
C ALA A 135 -15.50 -1.47 1.25
N ALA A 136 -16.73 -1.38 0.72
CA ALA A 136 -17.21 -2.27 -0.32
C ALA A 136 -16.35 -2.18 -1.60
N LEU A 137 -15.97 -0.96 -2.01
CA LEU A 137 -15.07 -0.74 -3.15
C LEU A 137 -13.71 -1.41 -2.94
N GLU A 138 -13.04 -1.14 -1.81
CA GLU A 138 -11.70 -1.68 -1.56
C GLU A 138 -11.71 -3.20 -1.37
N LEU A 139 -12.76 -3.78 -0.78
CA LEU A 139 -12.92 -5.23 -0.68
C LEU A 139 -13.04 -5.88 -2.06
N CYS A 140 -13.88 -5.33 -2.94
CA CYS A 140 -14.03 -5.84 -4.30
C CYS A 140 -12.73 -5.70 -5.13
N LEU A 141 -11.98 -4.61 -4.93
CA LEU A 141 -10.67 -4.43 -5.54
C LEU A 141 -9.62 -5.41 -5.00
N ALA A 142 -9.70 -5.79 -3.73
CA ALA A 142 -8.83 -6.80 -3.15
C ALA A 142 -9.14 -8.20 -3.71
N PHE A 143 -10.42 -8.60 -3.80
CA PHE A 143 -10.80 -9.85 -4.48
C PHE A 143 -10.31 -9.88 -5.93
N TRP A 144 -10.41 -8.77 -6.65
CA TRP A 144 -9.85 -8.67 -8.00
C TRP A 144 -8.33 -8.88 -7.97
N GLY A 145 -7.59 -8.18 -7.12
CA GLY A 145 -6.14 -8.34 -6.98
C GLY A 145 -5.70 -9.79 -6.68
N GLU A 146 -6.48 -10.51 -5.86
CA GLU A 146 -6.27 -11.92 -5.53
C GLU A 146 -6.74 -12.90 -6.63
N SER A 147 -7.13 -12.41 -7.81
CA SER A 147 -7.70 -13.23 -8.90
C SER A 147 -9.01 -13.95 -8.55
N ARG A 148 -9.74 -13.47 -7.54
CA ARG A 148 -11.06 -13.95 -7.12
C ARG A 148 -12.17 -13.25 -7.90
N TRP A 149 -12.19 -13.53 -9.20
CA TRP A 149 -12.97 -12.79 -10.19
C TRP A 149 -14.48 -12.81 -9.95
N GLN A 150 -15.02 -13.95 -9.52
CA GLN A 150 -16.45 -14.11 -9.33
C GLN A 150 -16.91 -13.37 -8.07
N GLU A 151 -16.15 -13.43 -6.99
CA GLU A 151 -16.39 -12.70 -5.75
C GLU A 151 -16.32 -11.19 -5.99
N ALA A 152 -15.30 -10.71 -6.70
CA ALA A 152 -15.20 -9.29 -7.08
C ALA A 152 -16.44 -8.83 -7.88
N LYS A 153 -16.83 -9.60 -8.90
CA LYS A 153 -17.98 -9.27 -9.77
C LYS A 153 -19.30 -9.30 -9.02
N SER A 154 -19.51 -10.30 -8.16
CA SER A 154 -20.69 -10.42 -7.30
C SER A 154 -20.74 -9.26 -6.30
N GLY A 155 -19.62 -8.97 -5.64
CA GLY A 155 -19.49 -7.89 -4.67
C GLY A 155 -19.81 -6.53 -5.26
N PHE A 156 -19.26 -6.20 -6.44
CA PHE A 156 -19.57 -4.95 -7.12
C PHE A 156 -21.06 -4.80 -7.45
N ARG A 157 -21.73 -5.88 -7.89
CA ARG A 157 -23.17 -5.85 -8.20
C ARG A 157 -24.01 -5.63 -6.95
N GLN A 158 -23.68 -6.32 -5.85
CA GLN A 158 -24.36 -6.13 -4.57
C GLN A 158 -24.15 -4.71 -4.03
N ALA A 159 -22.91 -4.22 -4.07
CA ALA A 159 -22.59 -2.87 -3.64
C ALA A 159 -23.32 -1.80 -4.47
N LEU A 160 -23.43 -1.97 -5.79
CA LEU A 160 -24.19 -1.06 -6.66
C LEU A 160 -25.70 -1.13 -6.47
N ALA A 161 -26.25 -2.29 -6.08
CA ALA A 161 -27.66 -2.39 -5.72
C ALA A 161 -27.98 -1.55 -4.47
N LYS A 162 -27.05 -1.47 -3.52
CA LYS A 162 -27.16 -0.65 -2.29
C LYS A 162 -26.78 0.81 -2.51
N TYR A 163 -25.78 1.07 -3.34
CA TYR A 163 -25.18 2.37 -3.59
C TYR A 163 -25.21 2.73 -5.09
N PRO A 164 -26.40 2.90 -5.70
CA PRO A 164 -26.52 3.04 -7.15
C PRO A 164 -25.84 4.30 -7.72
N GLN A 165 -25.66 5.34 -6.91
CA GLN A 165 -24.99 6.60 -7.25
C GLN A 165 -23.45 6.54 -7.20
N GLU A 166 -22.85 5.45 -6.71
CA GLU A 166 -21.38 5.36 -6.59
C GLU A 166 -20.71 5.02 -7.92
N ASP A 167 -20.33 6.06 -8.66
CA ASP A 167 -19.69 5.93 -9.98
C ASP A 167 -18.41 5.09 -9.95
N ARG A 168 -17.63 5.15 -8.87
CA ARG A 168 -16.40 4.37 -8.72
C ARG A 168 -16.67 2.86 -8.73
N LEU A 169 -17.74 2.40 -8.09
CA LEU A 169 -18.15 0.99 -8.13
C LEU A 169 -18.58 0.60 -9.55
N ARG A 170 -19.36 1.45 -10.22
CA ARG A 170 -19.86 1.20 -11.59
C ARG A 170 -18.71 1.10 -12.60
N GLN A 171 -17.77 2.03 -12.55
CA GLN A 171 -16.62 2.06 -13.46
C GLN A 171 -15.72 0.84 -13.27
N ASN A 172 -15.48 0.41 -12.03
CA ASN A 172 -14.68 -0.80 -11.77
C ASN A 172 -15.39 -2.07 -12.23
N LEU A 173 -16.71 -2.18 -12.06
CA LEU A 173 -17.48 -3.30 -12.57
C LEU A 173 -17.43 -3.40 -14.11
N LEU A 174 -17.61 -2.27 -14.80
CA LEU A 174 -17.50 -2.22 -16.27
C LEU A 174 -16.12 -2.68 -16.74
N TRP A 175 -15.06 -2.21 -16.07
CA TRP A 175 -13.69 -2.62 -16.39
C TRP A 175 -13.46 -4.11 -16.15
N LEU A 176 -13.92 -4.64 -15.02
CA LEU A 176 -13.81 -6.05 -14.66
C LEU A 176 -14.53 -6.94 -15.70
N GLN A 177 -15.69 -6.49 -16.19
CA GLN A 177 -16.48 -7.20 -17.20
C GLN A 177 -15.97 -6.98 -18.63
N ARG A 178 -14.98 -6.10 -18.83
CA ARG A 178 -14.55 -5.61 -20.15
C ARG A 178 -15.73 -5.13 -21.01
N SER A 179 -16.79 -4.67 -20.37
CA SER A 179 -18.01 -4.21 -21.06
C SER A 179 -17.82 -2.76 -21.49
N PRO A 180 -18.31 -2.38 -22.68
CA PRO A 180 -18.25 -0.98 -23.09
C PRO A 180 -19.06 -0.13 -22.10
N PRO A 181 -18.61 1.10 -21.80
CA PRO A 181 -19.44 2.03 -21.06
C PRO A 181 -20.72 2.38 -21.84
N PRO A 182 -21.80 2.79 -21.16
CA PRO A 182 -23.11 3.01 -21.77
C PRO A 182 -23.14 4.16 -22.79
N TYR A 183 -22.17 5.07 -22.73
CA TYR A 183 -21.99 6.16 -23.70
C TYR A 183 -20.50 6.43 -23.90
N VAL A 184 -20.13 6.95 -25.06
CA VAL A 184 -18.79 7.47 -25.33
C VAL A 184 -18.82 8.98 -25.07
N SER A 185 -18.00 9.45 -24.13
CA SER A 185 -17.78 10.88 -23.94
C SER A 185 -16.33 11.22 -24.26
N LEU A 186 -16.12 12.25 -25.07
CA LEU A 186 -14.80 12.82 -25.35
C LEU A 186 -14.21 13.54 -24.13
N GLU A 187 -15.08 13.93 -23.19
CA GLU A 187 -14.71 14.49 -21.88
C GLU A 187 -14.57 13.39 -20.81
N GLY A 188 -14.76 12.13 -21.18
CA GLY A 188 -14.60 11.00 -20.28
C GLY A 188 -13.14 10.83 -19.82
N SER A 189 -12.96 10.18 -18.68
CA SER A 189 -11.61 9.87 -18.19
C SER A 189 -10.85 8.98 -19.18
N SER A 190 -9.52 9.01 -19.14
CA SER A 190 -8.67 8.13 -19.97
C SER A 190 -9.04 6.64 -19.81
N ARG A 191 -9.50 6.25 -18.62
CA ARG A 191 -10.01 4.90 -18.35
C ARG A 191 -11.30 4.62 -19.13
N HIS A 192 -12.22 5.58 -19.20
CA HIS A 192 -13.46 5.46 -19.98
C HIS A 192 -13.17 5.27 -21.48
N LEU A 193 -12.23 6.04 -22.03
CA LEU A 193 -11.81 5.92 -23.43
C LEU A 193 -11.11 4.57 -23.70
N ALA A 194 -10.21 4.13 -22.82
CA ALA A 194 -9.53 2.85 -22.96
C ALA A 194 -10.50 1.66 -22.97
N LEU A 195 -11.53 1.70 -22.12
CA LEU A 195 -12.53 0.63 -22.06
C LEU A 195 -13.34 0.54 -23.36
N ASN A 196 -13.68 1.67 -23.98
CA ASN A 196 -14.34 1.69 -25.29
C ASN A 196 -13.49 1.02 -26.37
N VAL A 197 -12.19 1.33 -26.43
CA VAL A 197 -11.28 0.72 -27.40
C VAL A 197 -11.16 -0.78 -27.18
N LEU A 198 -11.04 -1.22 -25.92
CA LEU A 198 -10.93 -2.64 -25.58
C LEU A 198 -12.20 -3.41 -25.94
N ALA A 199 -13.38 -2.86 -25.63
CA ALA A 199 -14.66 -3.47 -25.97
C ALA A 199 -14.86 -3.56 -27.49
N ALA A 200 -14.52 -2.50 -28.24
CA ALA A 200 -14.60 -2.49 -29.70
C ALA A 200 -13.68 -3.54 -30.35
N ARG A 201 -12.47 -3.73 -29.83
CA ARG A 201 -11.55 -4.78 -30.31
C ARG A 201 -12.10 -6.19 -30.08
N GLN A 202 -12.79 -6.44 -28.97
CA GLN A 202 -13.37 -7.76 -28.70
C GLN A 202 -14.57 -8.08 -29.59
N ALA A 203 -15.31 -7.06 -30.04
CA ALA A 203 -16.42 -7.24 -30.98
C ALA A 203 -15.96 -7.62 -32.40
N HIS A 204 -14.67 -7.46 -32.70
CA HIS A 204 -14.05 -7.74 -34.01
C HIS A 204 -12.78 -8.60 -33.82
N PRO A 205 -12.92 -9.90 -33.46
CA PRO A 205 -11.79 -10.80 -33.22
C PRO A 205 -10.97 -11.12 -34.47
#